data_AF-A0A497I7K0-F1
#
_entry.id   AF-A0A497I7K0-F1
#
_cell.length_a   1.000
_cell.length_b   1.000
_cell.length_c   1.000
_cell.angle_alpha   90.00
_cell.angle_beta   90.00
_cell.angle_gamma   90.00
#
_symmetry.space_group_name_H-M   'P 1'
#
loop_
_entity.id
_entity.type
_entity.pdbx_description
1 polymer ?
#
loop_
_entity_poly.entity_id
_entity_poly.type
_entity_poly.pdbx_seq_one_letter_code
_entity_poly.pdbx_strand_id
1 'polypeptide(L)'
;MQVNRGFYLSTEAIISLLLLGALLALETPKEKPGLTELHILQKENDLLRTWLLEGSFDEKAMEQDFLALFPNSAGIISMDGKETIVGRRGSTAIASRLVFFDSALEKHEIELIVFD
;
A
#
# COMPACT_ATOMS: atom_id res chain seq x y z
N MET A 1 -3.35 -51.34 35.16
CA MET A 1 -2.71 -50.17 34.54
C MET A 1 -3.81 -49.24 34.02
N GLN A 2 -4.43 -48.45 34.92
CA GLN A 2 -5.58 -47.57 34.65
C GLN A 2 -5.20 -46.07 34.62
N VAL A 3 -3.91 -45.77 34.67
CA VAL A 3 -3.39 -44.44 34.31
C VAL A 3 -3.37 -44.39 32.79
N ASN A 4 -4.49 -44.07 32.14
CA ASN A 4 -4.45 -43.85 30.69
C ASN A 4 -5.59 -43.01 30.14
N ARG A 5 -6.83 -43.12 30.65
CA ARG A 5 -7.96 -42.38 30.04
C ARG A 5 -8.11 -40.95 30.54
N GLY A 6 -8.03 -40.74 31.85
CA GLY A 6 -8.18 -39.39 32.44
C GLY A 6 -7.04 -38.45 32.05
N PHE A 7 -5.80 -38.94 32.03
CA PHE A 7 -4.64 -38.17 31.60
C PHE A 7 -4.75 -37.78 30.11
N TYR A 8 -5.20 -38.70 29.25
CA TYR A 8 -5.39 -38.43 27.83
C TYR A 8 -6.45 -37.34 27.59
N LEU A 9 -7.61 -37.44 28.27
CA LEU A 9 -8.67 -36.43 28.22
C LEU A 9 -8.19 -35.05 28.67
N SER A 10 -7.42 -34.98 29.76
CA SER A 10 -6.85 -33.71 30.22
C SER A 10 -5.83 -33.15 29.23
N THR A 11 -5.04 -34.01 28.60
CA THR A 11 -4.03 -33.59 27.61
C THR A 11 -4.70 -33.07 26.34
N GLU A 12 -5.72 -33.77 25.85
CA GLU A 12 -6.54 -33.31 24.71
C GLU A 12 -7.19 -31.96 25.01
N ALA A 13 -7.79 -31.79 26.19
CA ALA A 13 -8.42 -30.53 26.59
C ALA A 13 -7.41 -29.38 26.62
N ILE A 14 -6.20 -29.61 27.13
CA ILE A 14 -5.12 -28.61 27.14
C ILE A 14 -4.69 -28.27 25.71
N ILE A 15 -4.51 -29.28 24.85
CA ILE A 15 -4.15 -29.07 23.45
C ILE A 15 -5.25 -28.27 22.73
N SER A 16 -6.53 -28.59 22.95
CA SER A 16 -7.65 -27.84 22.36
C SER A 16 -7.69 -26.39 22.86
N LEU A 17 -7.42 -26.14 24.14
CA LEU A 17 -7.33 -24.79 24.69
C LEU A 17 -6.15 -24.00 24.12
N LEU A 18 -4.99 -24.64 23.95
CA LEU A 18 -3.82 -24.02 23.32
C LEU A 18 -4.08 -23.69 21.85
N LEU A 19 -4.74 -24.59 21.11
CA LEU A 19 -5.14 -24.34 19.73
C LEU A 19 -6.15 -23.19 19.62
N LEU A 20 -7.13 -23.14 20.52
CA LEU A 20 -8.09 -22.04 20.57
C LEU A 20 -7.39 -20.71 20.89
N GLY A 21 -6.46 -20.71 21.85
CA GLY A 21 -5.65 -19.53 22.18
C GLY A 21 -4.82 -19.06 20.99
N ALA A 22 -4.20 -19.98 20.25
CA ALA A 22 -3.43 -19.67 19.04
C ALA A 22 -4.32 -19.09 17.92
N LEU A 23 -5.54 -19.61 17.74
CA LEU A 23 -6.50 -19.10 16.78
C LEU A 23 -7.02 -17.70 17.14
N LEU A 24 -7.20 -17.41 18.43
CA LEU A 24 -7.59 -16.08 18.90
C LEU A 24 -6.43 -15.07 18.86
N ALA A 25 -5.18 -15.56 18.95
CA ALA A 25 -3.97 -14.75 18.83
C ALA A 25 -3.57 -14.47 17.38
N LEU A 26 -4.17 -15.15 16.39
CA LEU A 26 -4.07 -14.74 14.99
C LEU A 26 -4.73 -13.38 14.84
N GLU A 27 -3.92 -12.37 14.56
CA GLU A 27 -4.39 -11.04 14.18
C GLU A 27 -5.42 -11.20 13.06
N THR A 28 -6.58 -10.56 13.23
CA THR A 28 -7.55 -10.45 12.16
C THR A 28 -6.88 -9.75 10.98
N PRO A 29 -7.11 -10.21 9.74
CA PRO A 29 -6.52 -9.55 8.58
C PRO A 29 -6.89 -8.07 8.63
N LYS A 30 -5.87 -7.21 8.56
CA LYS A 30 -6.02 -5.74 8.45
C LYS A 30 -7.17 -5.42 7.49
N GLU A 31 -7.96 -4.43 7.86
CA GLU A 31 -9.10 -3.95 7.07
C GLU A 31 -8.74 -3.98 5.59
N LYS A 32 -9.53 -4.75 4.83
CA LYS A 32 -9.34 -4.81 3.38
C LYS A 32 -9.55 -3.39 2.85
N PRO A 33 -8.66 -2.90 1.98
CA PRO A 33 -8.81 -1.55 1.47
C PRO A 33 -10.19 -1.38 0.85
N GLY A 34 -10.80 -0.24 1.14
CA GLY A 34 -12.11 0.10 0.58
C GLY A 34 -12.06 0.14 -0.94
N LEU A 35 -13.21 0.01 -1.60
CA LEU A 35 -13.29 0.10 -3.07
C LEU A 35 -12.71 1.43 -3.58
N THR A 36 -12.92 2.52 -2.83
CA THR A 36 -12.35 3.85 -3.13
C THR A 36 -10.83 3.84 -3.10
N GLU A 37 -10.22 3.23 -2.08
CA GLU A 37 -8.77 3.17 -1.93
C GLU A 37 -8.13 2.33 -3.04
N LEU A 38 -8.76 1.20 -3.38
CA LEU A 38 -8.33 0.37 -4.51
C LEU A 38 -8.40 1.13 -5.83
N HIS A 39 -9.44 1.96 -6.02
CA HIS A 39 -9.59 2.76 -7.23
C HIS A 39 -8.54 3.87 -7.32
N ILE A 40 -8.23 4.55 -6.21
CA ILE A 40 -7.16 5.55 -6.15
C ILE A 40 -5.81 4.88 -6.44
N LEU A 41 -5.53 3.75 -5.79
CA LEU A 41 -4.30 2.98 -5.99
C LEU A 41 -4.13 2.55 -7.46
N GLN A 42 -5.22 2.13 -8.12
CA GLN A 42 -5.18 1.79 -9.53
C GLN A 42 -4.82 3.02 -10.39
N LYS A 43 -5.45 4.16 -10.14
CA LYS A 43 -5.17 5.42 -10.84
C LYS A 43 -3.72 5.89 -10.64
N GLU A 44 -3.19 5.80 -9.43
CA GLU A 44 -1.79 6.13 -9.14
C GLU A 44 -0.83 5.26 -9.98
N ASN A 45 -1.08 3.95 -10.01
CA ASN A 45 -0.25 3.02 -10.78
C ASN A 45 -0.34 3.27 -12.29
N ASP A 46 -1.53 3.57 -12.81
CA ASP A 46 -1.71 3.89 -14.22
C ASP A 46 -1.00 5.19 -14.60
N LEU A 47 -1.04 6.20 -13.72
CA LEU A 47 -0.32 7.47 -13.91
C LEU A 47 1.21 7.27 -13.92
N LEU A 48 1.74 6.56 -12.91
CA LEU A 48 3.17 6.24 -12.83
C LEU A 48 3.67 5.49 -14.07
N ARG A 49 2.89 4.53 -14.57
CA ARG A 49 3.21 3.81 -15.81
C ARG A 49 3.19 4.72 -17.03
N THR A 50 2.26 5.66 -17.09
CA THR A 50 2.15 6.60 -18.21
C THR A 50 3.38 7.48 -18.28
N TRP A 51 3.80 8.08 -17.17
CA TRP A 51 5.04 8.86 -17.10
C TRP A 51 6.28 8.04 -17.48
N LEU A 52 6.35 6.78 -17.05
CA LEU A 52 7.44 5.89 -17.44
C LEU A 52 7.49 5.63 -18.95
N LEU A 53 6.34 5.40 -19.59
CA LEU A 53 6.25 5.10 -21.02
C LEU A 53 6.54 6.33 -21.88
N GLU A 54 6.10 7.51 -21.44
CA GLU A 54 6.34 8.77 -22.15
C GLU A 54 7.78 9.27 -21.97
N GLY A 55 8.46 8.86 -20.91
CA GLY A 55 9.86 9.22 -20.64
C GLY A 55 10.07 10.72 -20.42
N SER A 56 9.00 11.47 -20.19
CA SER A 56 9.02 12.91 -19.91
C SER A 56 8.64 13.13 -18.45
N PHE A 57 9.63 13.51 -17.64
CA PHE A 57 9.46 13.77 -16.22
C PHE A 57 9.52 15.28 -15.92
N ASP A 58 8.81 16.08 -16.72
CA ASP A 58 8.70 17.52 -16.46
C ASP A 58 7.73 17.75 -15.29
N GLU A 59 8.21 18.47 -14.27
CA GLU A 59 7.47 18.73 -13.03
C GLU A 59 6.09 19.36 -13.29
N LYS A 60 6.01 20.31 -14.23
CA LYS A 60 4.74 21.00 -14.54
C LYS A 60 3.78 20.11 -15.29
N ALA A 61 4.27 19.27 -16.20
CA ALA A 61 3.44 18.29 -16.89
C ALA A 61 2.87 17.27 -15.89
N MET A 62 3.73 16.73 -15.01
CA MET A 62 3.32 15.78 -13.98
C MET A 62 2.28 16.38 -13.01
N GLU A 63 2.44 17.65 -12.61
CA GLU A 63 1.45 18.36 -11.81
C GLU A 63 0.11 18.50 -12.54
N GLN A 64 0.12 18.83 -13.83
CA GLN A 64 -1.09 18.94 -14.64
C GLN A 64 -1.80 17.59 -14.81
N ASP A 65 -1.06 16.53 -15.08
CA ASP A 65 -1.61 15.18 -15.20
C ASP A 65 -2.25 14.72 -13.89
N PHE A 66 -1.61 15.04 -12.77
CA PHE A 66 -2.16 14.79 -11.44
C PHE A 66 -3.50 15.50 -11.25
N LEU A 67 -3.54 16.81 -11.50
CA LEU A 67 -4.76 17.62 -11.35
C LEU A 67 -5.89 17.14 -12.28
N ALA A 68 -5.54 16.64 -13.47
CA ALA A 68 -6.51 16.09 -14.41
C ALA A 68 -7.10 14.75 -13.92
N LEU A 69 -6.27 13.88 -13.34
CA LEU A 69 -6.69 12.56 -12.87
C LEU A 69 -7.39 12.60 -11.50
N PHE A 70 -7.01 13.58 -10.67
CA PHE A 70 -7.45 13.75 -9.30
C PHE A 70 -7.91 15.19 -8.99
N PRO A 71 -9.03 15.66 -9.60
CA PRO A 71 -9.45 17.07 -9.53
C PRO A 71 -9.84 17.56 -8.13
N ASN A 72 -10.14 16.65 -7.19
CA ASN A 72 -10.56 16.97 -5.83
C ASN A 72 -9.62 16.41 -4.76
N SER A 73 -8.48 15.84 -5.16
CA SER A 73 -7.51 15.28 -4.23
C SER A 73 -6.29 16.20 -4.14
N ALA A 74 -5.58 16.10 -3.02
CA ALA A 74 -4.24 16.67 -2.93
C ALA A 74 -3.22 15.55 -3.13
N GLY A 75 -1.97 15.91 -3.42
CA GLY A 75 -0.92 14.92 -3.54
C GLY A 75 0.48 15.46 -3.38
N ILE A 76 1.42 14.54 -3.25
CA ILE A 76 2.85 14.80 -3.30
C ILE A 76 3.41 13.93 -4.42
N ILE A 77 4.09 14.56 -5.35
CA ILE A 77 4.88 13.89 -6.38
C ILE A 77 6.33 14.07 -5.96
N SER A 78 7.04 12.98 -5.68
CA SER A 78 8.46 13.00 -5.35
C SER A 78 9.23 12.27 -6.44
N MET A 79 10.21 12.93 -7.06
CA MET A 79 11.11 12.30 -8.01
C MET A 79 12.56 12.52 -7.55
N ASP A 80 13.27 11.42 -7.31
CA ASP A 80 14.67 11.43 -6.87
C ASP A 80 14.93 12.38 -5.67
N GLY A 81 13.94 12.48 -4.77
CA GLY A 81 13.98 13.32 -3.57
C GLY A 81 13.53 14.78 -3.77
N LYS A 82 13.16 15.18 -4.98
CA LYS A 82 12.51 16.47 -5.24
C LYS A 82 11.01 16.33 -5.12
N GLU A 83 10.41 17.06 -4.18
CA GLU A 83 8.99 17.02 -3.90
C GLU A 83 8.22 18.19 -4.53
N THR A 84 7.11 17.88 -5.17
CA THR A 84 6.11 18.81 -5.69
C THR A 84 4.80 18.55 -4.96
N ILE A 85 4.31 19.57 -4.24
CA ILE A 85 3.09 19.47 -3.44
C ILE A 85 1.94 20.07 -4.23
N VAL A 86 0.90 19.28 -4.46
CA VAL A 86 -0.30 19.67 -5.18
C VAL A 86 -1.47 19.72 -4.20
N GLY A 87 -2.00 20.92 -3.92
CA GLY A 87 -3.15 21.10 -3.03
C GLY A 87 -2.84 20.98 -1.52
N ARG A 88 -3.87 20.73 -0.71
CA ARG A 88 -3.80 20.69 0.76
C ARG A 88 -4.01 19.27 1.28
N ARG A 89 -3.08 18.77 2.09
CA ARG A 89 -3.11 17.41 2.64
C ARG A 89 -4.44 17.07 3.31
N GLY A 90 -5.02 15.96 2.91
CA GLY A 90 -6.24 15.35 3.44
C GLY A 90 -5.99 14.41 4.62
N SER A 91 -6.99 13.59 4.95
CA SER A 91 -6.98 12.68 6.11
C SER A 91 -6.33 11.34 5.82
N THR A 92 -6.61 10.78 4.65
CA THR A 92 -6.16 9.45 4.23
C THR A 92 -5.12 9.64 3.15
N ALA A 93 -3.99 8.95 3.27
CA ALA A 93 -2.91 8.98 2.29
C ALA A 93 -2.74 7.60 1.68
N ILE A 94 -2.79 7.54 0.35
CA ILE A 94 -2.43 6.36 -0.43
C ILE A 94 -1.12 6.72 -1.12
N ALA A 95 -0.18 5.79 -1.12
CA ALA A 95 1.15 6.02 -1.67
C ALA A 95 1.54 4.86 -2.59
N SER A 96 2.01 5.23 -3.78
CA SER A 96 2.54 4.33 -4.78
C SER A 96 3.97 4.73 -5.13
N ARG A 97 4.81 3.73 -5.40
CA ARG A 97 6.21 3.95 -5.72
C ARG A 97 6.60 3.18 -6.97
N LEU A 98 7.25 3.89 -7.89
CA LEU A 98 7.86 3.34 -9.08
C LEU A 98 9.38 3.47 -8.97
N VAL A 99 10.09 2.37 -9.22
CA VAL A 99 11.54 2.34 -9.33
C VAL A 99 11.89 1.82 -10.72
N PHE A 100 12.71 2.56 -11.45
CA PHE A 100 13.17 2.17 -12.78
C PHE A 100 14.64 2.52 -12.97
N PHE A 101 15.24 1.95 -14.02
CA PHE A 101 16.61 2.23 -14.44
C PHE A 101 16.56 2.89 -15.81
N ASP A 102 17.30 3.97 -15.98
CA ASP A 102 17.42 4.64 -17.27
C ASP A 102 18.36 3.87 -18.23
N SER A 103 18.59 4.44 -19.41
CA SER A 103 19.52 3.85 -20.40
C SER A 103 20.98 3.83 -19.93
N ALA A 104 21.35 4.64 -18.93
CA ALA A 104 22.67 4.67 -18.32
C ALA A 104 22.79 3.73 -17.10
N LEU A 105 21.72 2.97 -16.78
CA LEU A 105 21.60 2.13 -15.59
C LEU A 105 21.61 2.93 -14.27
N GLU A 106 21.29 4.23 -14.32
CA GLU A 106 21.04 5.04 -13.15
C GLU A 106 19.65 4.72 -12.59
N LYS A 107 19.58 4.58 -11.26
CA LYS A 107 18.33 4.29 -10.56
C LYS A 107 17.55 5.58 -10.39
N HIS A 108 16.29 5.57 -10.82
CA HIS A 108 15.33 6.63 -10.55
C HIS A 108 14.17 6.11 -9.70
N GLU A 109 13.64 6.98 -8.85
CA GLU A 109 12.53 6.68 -7.96
C GLU A 109 11.47 7.79 -8.04
N ILE A 110 10.23 7.39 -8.36
CA ILE A 110 9.07 8.27 -8.34
C ILE A 110 8.11 7.74 -7.28
N GLU A 111 7.77 8.59 -6.32
CA GLU A 111 6.76 8.34 -5.31
C GLU A 111 5.59 9.29 -5.52
N LEU A 112 4.39 8.73 -5.59
CA LEU A 112 3.15 9.46 -5.70
C LEU A 112 2.34 9.19 -4.45
N ILE A 113 1.97 10.25 -3.75
CA ILE A 113 1.11 10.18 -2.57
C ILE A 113 -0.16 10.95 -2.88
N VAL A 114 -1.32 10.31 -2.88
CA VAL A 114 -2.63 10.96 -3.02
C VAL A 114 -3.32 11.03 -1.66
N PHE A 115 -3.88 12.20 -1.37
CA PHE A 115 -4.72 12.45 -0.21
C PHE A 115 -6.19 12.62 -0.60
N ASP A 116 -7.09 12.03 0.19
CA ASP A 116 -8.54 12.17 0.03
C ASP A 116 -9.10 13.55 0.45
#